data_AF-A0A7Z1AEY3-F1
#
_entry.id   AF-A0A7Z1AEY3-F1
#
_cell.length_a   1.000
_cell.length_b   1.000
_cell.length_c   1.000
_cell.angle_alpha   90.00
_cell.angle_beta   90.00
_cell.angle_gamma   90.00
#
_symmetry.space_group_name_H-M   'P 1'
#
loop_
_entity.id
_entity.type
_entity.pdbx_description
1 polymer ?
#
loop_
_entity_poly.entity_id
_entity_poly.type
_entity_poly.pdbx_seq_one_letter_code
_entity_poly.pdbx_strand_id
1 'polypeptide(L)'
;MFGQILFPGIWNRIRELEARIEELESSLEGLSTGGVGRLNDYLSFHDQNECITARLTGINLQIVNGEGNTQSVNCRGNLILGYNEPTTEGTVDRSGSHNLILGIRHNYASYCGIVNGVDNNLTSEYGAILNGQECYANATHVTICSGYDHKGNGSYSTILSGFDNGGLGSRAVFLDGTNNRAEHSQTIFIGGSGETSSHDGEIIPAIP
;
A
#
# COMPACT_ATOMS: atom_id res chain seq x y z
N MET A 1 -27.19 -57.98 12.89
CA MET A 1 -26.22 -58.58 13.84
C MET A 1 -25.38 -59.71 13.23
N PHE A 2 -25.94 -60.70 12.50
CA PHE A 2 -25.14 -61.83 11.96
C PHE A 2 -23.98 -61.43 11.02
N GLY A 3 -24.16 -60.43 10.14
CA GLY A 3 -23.11 -59.98 9.22
C GLY A 3 -21.93 -59.23 9.87
N GLN A 4 -22.12 -58.64 11.05
CA GLN A 4 -21.05 -57.97 11.82
C GLN A 4 -20.04 -58.95 12.42
N ILE A 5 -20.50 -60.17 12.73
CA ILE A 5 -19.69 -61.20 13.36
C ILE A 5 -18.89 -61.99 12.32
N LEU A 6 -19.43 -62.15 11.09
CA LEU A 6 -18.78 -62.88 10.00
C LEU A 6 -17.64 -62.11 9.31
N PHE A 7 -17.73 -60.78 9.23
CA PHE A 7 -16.74 -59.95 8.53
C PHE A 7 -16.41 -58.64 9.27
N PRO A 8 -15.76 -58.71 10.45
CA PRO A 8 -15.51 -57.55 11.31
C PRO A 8 -14.66 -56.45 10.65
N GLY A 9 -13.73 -56.81 9.76
CA GLY A 9 -12.90 -55.84 9.05
C GLY A 9 -13.70 -54.93 8.10
N ILE A 10 -14.72 -55.47 7.42
CA ILE A 10 -15.60 -54.69 6.53
C ILE A 10 -16.43 -53.69 7.35
N TRP A 11 -16.93 -54.10 8.51
CA TRP A 11 -17.73 -53.22 9.36
C TRP A 11 -16.93 -52.12 10.04
N ASN A 12 -15.68 -52.40 10.44
CA ASN A 12 -14.79 -51.34 10.91
C ASN A 12 -14.53 -50.31 9.81
N ARG A 13 -14.30 -50.78 8.56
CA ARG A 13 -14.10 -49.88 7.43
C ARG A 13 -15.34 -49.05 7.10
N ILE A 14 -16.54 -49.64 7.18
CA ILE A 14 -17.80 -48.90 6.99
C ILE A 14 -17.93 -47.81 8.05
N ARG A 15 -17.71 -48.13 9.33
CA ARG A 15 -17.79 -47.15 10.42
C ARG A 15 -16.78 -46.01 10.27
N GLU A 16 -15.55 -46.34 9.88
CA GLU A 16 -14.53 -45.33 9.59
C GLU A 16 -14.93 -44.41 8.43
N LEU A 17 -15.53 -44.98 7.38
CA LEU A 17 -16.01 -44.21 6.24
C LEU A 17 -17.22 -43.34 6.60
N GLU A 18 -18.16 -43.84 7.39
CA GLU A 18 -19.32 -43.09 7.89
C GLU A 18 -18.86 -41.90 8.76
N ALA A 19 -17.95 -42.13 9.71
CA ALA A 19 -17.40 -41.05 10.54
C ALA A 19 -16.68 -39.99 9.69
N ARG A 20 -15.98 -40.41 8.63
CA ARG A 20 -15.32 -39.48 7.70
C ARG A 20 -16.31 -38.71 6.84
N ILE A 21 -17.45 -39.30 6.47
CA ILE A 21 -18.52 -38.61 5.73
C ILE A 21 -19.12 -37.52 6.62
N GLU A 22 -19.46 -37.84 7.87
CA GLU A 22 -20.00 -36.85 8.83
C GLU A 22 -19.04 -35.67 9.04
N GLU A 23 -17.74 -35.94 9.17
CA GLU A 23 -16.71 -34.90 9.29
C GLU A 23 -16.60 -34.02 8.03
N LEU A 24 -16.68 -34.61 6.84
CA LEU A 24 -16.64 -33.89 5.58
C LEU A 24 -17.90 -33.05 5.35
N GLU A 25 -19.08 -33.58 5.70
CA GLU A 25 -20.35 -32.86 5.60
C GLU A 25 -20.36 -31.63 6.52
N SER A 26 -19.88 -31.78 7.75
CA SER A 26 -19.69 -30.65 8.70
C SER A 26 -18.72 -29.60 8.15
N SER A 27 -17.60 -30.04 7.58
CA SER A 27 -16.62 -29.13 6.96
C SER A 27 -17.20 -28.36 5.78
N LEU A 28 -18.01 -29.01 4.94
CA LEU A 28 -18.67 -28.40 3.79
C LEU A 28 -19.72 -27.37 4.23
N GLU A 29 -20.51 -27.68 5.26
CA GLU A 29 -21.50 -26.76 5.81
C GLU A 29 -20.81 -25.49 6.34
N GLY A 30 -19.69 -25.64 7.08
CA GLY A 30 -18.89 -24.52 7.56
C GLY A 30 -18.31 -23.64 6.44
N LEU A 31 -17.87 -24.24 5.32
CA LEU A 31 -17.42 -23.50 4.15
C LEU A 31 -18.56 -22.77 3.43
N SER A 32 -19.72 -23.41 3.30
CA SER A 32 -20.90 -22.87 2.60
C SER A 32 -21.55 -21.71 3.37
N THR A 33 -21.57 -21.78 4.69
CA THR A 33 -22.16 -20.75 5.57
C THR A 33 -21.17 -19.68 6.01
N GLY A 34 -19.87 -19.99 5.91
CA GLY A 34 -18.77 -19.07 6.22
C GLY A 34 -18.54 -17.99 5.15
N GLY A 35 -17.47 -17.21 5.35
CA GLY A 35 -17.13 -16.08 4.47
C GLY A 35 -16.86 -16.49 3.00
N VAL A 36 -16.32 -17.68 2.78
CA VAL A 36 -16.01 -18.19 1.42
C VAL A 36 -17.28 -18.53 0.65
N GLY A 37 -18.26 -19.18 1.29
CA GLY A 37 -19.55 -19.47 0.67
C GLY A 37 -20.28 -18.20 0.23
N ARG A 38 -20.30 -17.17 1.10
CA ARG A 38 -20.87 -15.86 0.76
C ARG A 38 -20.10 -15.13 -0.33
N LEU A 39 -18.78 -15.32 -0.43
CA LEU A 39 -17.96 -14.69 -1.45
C LEU A 39 -18.30 -15.21 -2.86
N ASN A 40 -18.75 -16.46 -3.00
CA ASN A 40 -19.15 -17.03 -4.29
C ASN A 40 -20.26 -16.25 -4.99
N ASP A 41 -21.14 -15.59 -4.24
CA ASP A 41 -22.21 -14.78 -4.81
C ASP A 41 -21.69 -13.49 -5.46
N TYR A 42 -20.47 -13.08 -5.12
CA TYR A 42 -19.91 -11.79 -5.51
C TYR A 42 -18.61 -11.90 -6.33
N LEU A 43 -17.86 -12.99 -6.19
CA LEU A 43 -16.59 -13.23 -6.89
C LEU A 43 -16.82 -14.02 -8.18
N SER A 44 -16.42 -13.45 -9.30
CA SER A 44 -16.35 -14.10 -10.60
C SER A 44 -14.95 -14.01 -11.18
N PHE A 45 -14.60 -14.92 -12.08
CA PHE A 45 -13.37 -14.86 -12.87
C PHE A 45 -13.71 -14.57 -14.32
N HIS A 46 -12.97 -13.65 -14.93
CA HIS A 46 -13.16 -13.25 -16.31
C HIS A 46 -11.88 -13.53 -17.08
N ASP A 47 -11.97 -14.46 -18.04
CA ASP A 47 -10.83 -14.94 -18.80
C ASP A 47 -10.81 -14.29 -20.18
N GLN A 48 -9.82 -13.42 -20.41
CA GLN A 48 -9.54 -12.89 -21.74
C GLN A 48 -8.11 -13.21 -22.13
N ASN A 49 -7.92 -14.05 -23.15
CA ASN A 49 -6.61 -14.37 -23.71
C ASN A 49 -5.58 -14.77 -22.64
N GLU A 50 -5.92 -15.75 -21.79
CA GLU A 50 -5.07 -16.26 -20.68
C GLU A 50 -4.84 -15.27 -19.53
N CYS A 51 -5.38 -14.05 -19.60
CA CYS A 51 -5.41 -13.11 -18.49
C CYS A 51 -6.68 -13.32 -17.67
N ILE A 52 -6.57 -14.12 -16.61
CA ILE A 52 -7.64 -14.34 -15.63
C ILE A 52 -7.75 -13.11 -14.72
N THR A 53 -8.92 -12.49 -14.67
CA THR A 53 -9.20 -11.37 -13.75
C THR A 53 -10.26 -11.75 -12.74
N ALA A 54 -9.92 -11.71 -11.45
CA ALA A 54 -10.89 -11.80 -10.37
C ALA A 54 -11.73 -10.51 -10.30
N ARG A 55 -13.06 -10.64 -10.25
CA ARG A 55 -14.01 -9.53 -10.20
C ARG A 55 -14.97 -9.71 -9.02
N LEU A 56 -15.00 -8.72 -8.14
CA LEU A 56 -16.00 -8.55 -7.10
C LEU A 56 -17.16 -7.70 -7.65
N THR A 57 -18.39 -8.18 -7.57
CA THR A 57 -19.60 -7.50 -8.07
C THR A 57 -20.55 -7.24 -6.92
N GLY A 58 -21.10 -6.02 -6.80
CA GLY A 58 -22.10 -5.70 -5.78
C GLY A 58 -21.56 -5.54 -4.34
N ILE A 59 -20.24 -5.60 -4.14
CA ILE A 59 -19.57 -5.39 -2.85
C ILE A 59 -18.31 -4.54 -3.00
N ASN A 60 -17.86 -3.93 -1.89
CA ASN A 60 -16.58 -3.23 -1.79
C ASN A 60 -15.50 -4.16 -1.22
N LEU A 61 -14.24 -3.94 -1.59
CA LEU A 61 -13.08 -4.55 -0.92
C LEU A 61 -12.58 -3.60 0.18
N GLN A 62 -12.47 -4.10 1.40
CA GLN A 62 -11.86 -3.40 2.52
C GLN A 62 -10.69 -4.20 3.06
N ILE A 63 -9.54 -3.54 3.24
CA ILE A 63 -8.34 -4.14 3.81
C ILE A 63 -8.04 -3.38 5.10
N VAL A 64 -7.98 -4.10 6.22
CA VAL A 64 -7.78 -3.52 7.55
C VAL A 64 -6.63 -4.21 8.27
N ASN A 65 -5.98 -3.49 9.17
CA ASN A 65 -4.87 -4.00 10.00
C ASN A 65 -5.34 -4.82 11.22
N GLY A 66 -6.64 -4.82 11.52
CA GLY A 66 -7.27 -5.58 12.61
C GLY A 66 -7.30 -4.88 13.98
N GLU A 67 -6.87 -3.62 14.08
CA GLU A 67 -6.73 -2.92 15.38
C GLU A 67 -7.89 -1.95 15.69
N GLY A 68 -8.85 -1.81 14.75
CA GLY A 68 -10.02 -0.97 14.94
C GLY A 68 -9.78 0.54 14.81
N ASN A 69 -8.57 0.96 14.41
CA ASN A 69 -8.22 2.36 14.16
C ASN A 69 -7.30 2.46 12.91
N THR A 70 -7.54 3.45 12.05
CA THR A 70 -6.73 3.72 10.85
C THR A 70 -5.33 4.24 11.17
N GLN A 71 -5.13 4.94 12.29
CA GLN A 71 -3.85 5.56 12.64
C GLN A 71 -2.86 4.57 13.28
N SER A 72 -3.31 3.37 13.61
CA SER A 72 -2.43 2.36 14.18
C SER A 72 -1.70 1.60 13.07
N VAL A 73 -0.44 1.23 13.34
CA VAL A 73 0.43 0.59 12.37
C VAL A 73 0.97 -0.71 12.93
N ASN A 74 0.84 -1.78 12.16
CA ASN A 74 1.31 -3.10 12.53
C ASN A 74 1.77 -3.93 11.32
N CYS A 75 2.25 -3.26 10.27
CA CYS A 75 2.63 -3.79 8.95
C CYS A 75 1.52 -4.46 8.11
N ARG A 76 0.26 -4.45 8.56
CA ARG A 76 -0.90 -5.06 7.85
C ARG A 76 -1.85 -4.01 7.29
N GLY A 77 -2.88 -4.44 6.58
CA GLY A 77 -3.89 -3.52 6.05
C GLY A 77 -3.49 -2.77 4.77
N ASN A 78 -2.37 -3.14 4.14
CA ASN A 78 -1.85 -2.48 2.93
C ASN A 78 -2.35 -3.18 1.65
N LEU A 79 -2.53 -2.43 0.56
CA LEU A 79 -2.70 -2.98 -0.80
C LEU A 79 -1.37 -2.85 -1.55
N ILE A 80 -0.76 -3.98 -1.91
CA ILE A 80 0.51 -4.03 -2.64
C ILE A 80 0.26 -4.57 -4.04
N LEU A 81 0.60 -3.78 -5.07
CA LEU A 81 0.50 -4.12 -6.48
C LEU A 81 1.91 -4.28 -7.06
N GLY A 82 2.30 -5.53 -7.35
CA GLY A 82 3.68 -5.92 -7.63
C GLY A 82 4.34 -6.58 -6.41
N TYR A 83 5.65 -6.81 -6.47
CA TYR A 83 6.37 -7.49 -5.38
C TYR A 83 6.94 -6.55 -4.34
N ASN A 84 7.08 -5.26 -4.68
CA ASN A 84 7.82 -4.32 -3.89
C ASN A 84 9.15 -4.93 -3.41
N GLU A 85 9.99 -5.35 -4.35
CA GLU A 85 11.28 -6.01 -4.08
C GLU A 85 12.08 -5.17 -3.09
N PRO A 86 12.76 -5.76 -2.09
CA PRO A 86 13.56 -4.98 -1.16
C PRO A 86 14.77 -4.37 -1.87
N THR A 87 15.27 -3.25 -1.36
CA THR A 87 16.61 -2.76 -1.74
C THR A 87 17.68 -3.74 -1.26
N THR A 88 18.78 -3.85 -2.03
CA THR A 88 19.97 -4.63 -1.64
C THR A 88 20.85 -3.90 -0.65
N GLU A 89 20.65 -2.59 -0.48
CA GLU A 89 21.43 -1.71 0.39
C GLU A 89 20.50 -0.82 1.23
N GLY A 90 20.84 -0.63 2.51
CA GLY A 90 20.06 0.22 3.41
C GLY A 90 19.03 -0.52 4.26
N THR A 91 18.22 0.26 5.00
CA THR A 91 17.20 -0.28 5.92
C THR A 91 15.88 -0.43 5.19
N VAL A 92 15.25 -1.60 5.32
CA VAL A 92 13.88 -1.85 4.84
C VAL A 92 12.92 -1.62 6.00
N ASP A 93 12.15 -0.54 5.94
CA ASP A 93 11.08 -0.24 6.89
C ASP A 93 9.72 -0.24 6.19
N ARG A 94 8.91 -1.25 6.53
CA ARG A 94 7.56 -1.49 6.00
C ARG A 94 6.56 -1.67 7.13
N SER A 95 6.82 -1.00 8.26
CA SER A 95 6.00 -1.06 9.46
C SER A 95 4.61 -0.42 9.30
N GLY A 96 4.41 0.38 8.25
CA GLY A 96 3.18 1.12 7.98
C GLY A 96 1.94 0.25 7.70
N SER A 97 0.77 0.87 7.75
CA SER A 97 -0.53 0.20 7.55
C SER A 97 -1.49 1.06 6.73
N HIS A 98 -2.49 0.48 6.07
CA HIS A 98 -3.48 1.25 5.29
C HIS A 98 -2.88 2.07 4.12
N ASN A 99 -1.79 1.58 3.52
CA ASN A 99 -1.14 2.21 2.38
C ASN A 99 -1.47 1.49 1.06
N LEU A 100 -1.35 2.22 -0.05
CA LEU A 100 -1.34 1.70 -1.42
C LEU A 100 0.09 1.75 -1.97
N ILE A 101 0.64 0.59 -2.32
CA ILE A 101 2.03 0.42 -2.78
C ILE A 101 2.01 -0.12 -4.20
N LEU A 102 2.74 0.54 -5.11
CA LEU A 102 2.97 0.11 -6.48
C LEU A 102 4.46 0.21 -6.79
N GLY A 103 5.03 -0.70 -7.58
CA GLY A 103 6.44 -0.62 -7.95
C GLY A 103 7.38 -1.34 -6.97
N ILE A 104 8.62 -0.85 -6.86
CA ILE A 104 9.73 -1.61 -6.27
C ILE A 104 10.54 -0.80 -5.25
N ARG A 105 11.12 -1.49 -4.26
CA ARG A 105 12.05 -0.93 -3.25
C ARG A 105 11.47 0.17 -2.36
N HIS A 106 10.16 0.22 -2.20
CA HIS A 106 9.53 1.20 -1.34
C HIS A 106 9.66 0.85 0.14
N ASN A 107 9.89 1.90 0.92
CA ASN A 107 9.72 1.93 2.37
C ASN A 107 8.45 2.72 2.71
N TYR A 108 7.70 2.25 3.71
CA TYR A 108 6.49 2.91 4.19
C TYR A 108 6.27 2.58 5.67
N ALA A 109 6.33 3.59 6.53
CA ALA A 109 6.32 3.40 7.99
C ALA A 109 5.05 3.98 8.66
N SER A 110 4.21 4.68 7.91
CA SER A 110 3.02 5.37 8.44
C SER A 110 1.73 4.82 7.84
N TYR A 111 0.68 5.63 7.78
CA TYR A 111 -0.65 5.23 7.36
C TYR A 111 -1.32 6.20 6.38
N CYS A 112 -2.33 5.68 5.67
CA CYS A 112 -3.10 6.40 4.65
C CYS A 112 -2.25 6.95 3.50
N GLY A 113 -1.14 6.28 3.18
CA GLY A 113 -0.19 6.72 2.19
C GLY A 113 -0.35 6.06 0.81
N ILE A 114 0.16 6.73 -0.22
CA ILE A 114 0.32 6.16 -1.57
C ILE A 114 1.80 6.25 -1.96
N VAL A 115 2.39 5.14 -2.40
CA VAL A 115 3.76 5.13 -2.92
C VAL A 115 3.84 4.34 -4.21
N ASN A 116 4.42 4.96 -5.23
CA ASN A 116 4.64 4.38 -6.55
C ASN A 116 6.02 4.75 -7.08
N GLY A 117 6.55 4.00 -8.04
CA GLY A 117 7.82 4.26 -8.71
C GLY A 117 8.92 3.30 -8.26
N VAL A 118 10.09 3.88 -7.92
CA VAL A 118 11.28 3.10 -7.57
C VAL A 118 11.96 3.69 -6.33
N ASP A 119 12.17 2.88 -5.30
CA ASP A 119 13.05 3.24 -4.18
C ASP A 119 12.62 4.49 -3.39
N ASN A 120 11.31 4.75 -3.35
CA ASN A 120 10.74 5.88 -2.60
C ASN A 120 10.49 5.52 -1.13
N ASN A 121 10.58 6.52 -0.25
CA ASN A 121 10.37 6.39 1.19
C ASN A 121 9.20 7.26 1.67
N LEU A 122 8.15 6.61 2.17
CA LEU A 122 6.92 7.24 2.64
C LEU A 122 6.74 7.07 4.15
N THR A 123 7.23 8.03 4.93
CA THR A 123 7.05 8.07 6.40
C THR A 123 5.98 9.07 6.84
N SER A 124 5.46 9.87 5.91
CA SER A 124 4.34 10.80 6.11
C SER A 124 3.03 10.11 6.45
N GLU A 125 2.31 10.65 7.44
CA GLU A 125 0.86 10.42 7.58
C GLU A 125 0.12 11.07 6.40
N TYR A 126 -0.79 10.36 5.75
CA TYR A 126 -1.57 10.89 4.62
C TYR A 126 -0.71 11.41 3.45
N GLY A 127 0.52 10.91 3.29
CA GLY A 127 1.44 11.34 2.23
C GLY A 127 1.24 10.58 0.92
N ALA A 128 1.62 11.19 -0.20
CA ALA A 128 1.54 10.56 -1.51
C ALA A 128 2.82 10.81 -2.32
N ILE A 129 3.44 9.74 -2.80
CA ILE A 129 4.45 9.77 -3.86
C ILE A 129 3.82 9.07 -5.07
N LEU A 130 3.30 9.86 -6.01
CA LEU A 130 2.51 9.35 -7.14
C LEU A 130 3.39 8.68 -8.20
N ASN A 131 4.65 9.10 -8.30
CA ASN A 131 5.70 8.50 -9.12
C ASN A 131 7.06 9.09 -8.69
N GLY A 132 8.14 8.64 -9.31
CA GLY A 132 9.50 9.15 -9.12
C GLY A 132 10.44 8.09 -8.58
N GLN A 133 11.69 8.51 -8.36
CA GLN A 133 12.73 7.65 -7.80
C GLN A 133 13.44 8.32 -6.63
N GLU A 134 13.73 7.55 -5.59
CA GLU A 134 14.50 8.00 -4.42
C GLU A 134 13.89 9.23 -3.72
N CYS A 135 12.57 9.40 -3.78
CA CYS A 135 11.87 10.51 -3.14
C CYS A 135 11.49 10.15 -1.69
N TYR A 136 11.55 11.15 -0.81
CA TYR A 136 11.28 11.05 0.63
C TYR A 136 10.12 11.98 1.01
N ALA A 137 8.98 11.39 1.39
CA ALA A 137 7.84 12.13 1.94
C ALA A 137 7.79 11.87 3.46
N ASN A 138 8.32 12.83 4.23
CA ASN A 138 8.62 12.64 5.65
C ASN A 138 7.70 13.41 6.61
N ALA A 139 7.04 14.47 6.14
CA ALA A 139 6.11 15.26 6.94
C ALA A 139 4.66 15.02 6.50
N THR A 140 3.70 15.29 7.39
CA THR A 140 2.28 15.01 7.13
C THR A 140 1.75 15.69 5.86
N HIS A 141 0.88 15.00 5.12
CA HIS A 141 0.19 15.51 3.92
C HIS A 141 1.12 15.98 2.80
N VAL A 142 2.34 15.43 2.71
CA VAL A 142 3.25 15.71 1.59
C VAL A 142 2.75 15.03 0.33
N THR A 143 2.79 15.75 -0.80
CA THR A 143 2.52 15.18 -2.13
C THR A 143 3.72 15.38 -3.05
N ILE A 144 4.27 14.30 -3.59
CA ILE A 144 5.32 14.31 -4.60
C ILE A 144 4.74 13.65 -5.86
N CYS A 145 4.62 14.38 -6.96
CA CYS A 145 3.98 13.88 -8.17
C CYS A 145 4.95 13.05 -9.03
N SER A 146 6.20 13.53 -9.18
CA SER A 146 7.24 12.92 -10.01
C SER A 146 8.62 13.47 -9.66
N GLY A 147 9.66 12.97 -10.32
CA GLY A 147 11.03 13.49 -10.21
C GLY A 147 11.98 12.53 -9.51
N TYR A 148 13.12 13.07 -9.05
CA TYR A 148 14.18 12.29 -8.43
C TYR A 148 14.73 12.99 -7.17
N ASP A 149 14.98 12.22 -6.11
CA ASP A 149 15.59 12.65 -4.84
C ASP A 149 14.90 13.82 -4.12
N HIS A 150 13.58 13.94 -4.26
CA HIS A 150 12.82 14.98 -3.55
C HIS A 150 12.72 14.72 -2.05
N LYS A 151 12.75 15.79 -1.24
CA LYS A 151 12.71 15.73 0.23
C LYS A 151 11.56 16.58 0.78
N GLY A 152 10.37 16.01 0.83
CA GLY A 152 9.18 16.64 1.42
C GLY A 152 9.20 16.57 2.94
N ASN A 153 9.93 17.49 3.58
CA ASN A 153 10.03 17.59 5.05
C ASN A 153 9.12 18.68 5.64
N GLY A 154 8.51 19.52 4.81
CA GLY A 154 7.50 20.50 5.20
C GLY A 154 6.09 19.92 5.16
N SER A 155 5.29 20.11 6.21
CA SER A 155 3.90 19.62 6.23
C SER A 155 3.07 20.31 5.14
N TYR A 156 2.18 19.56 4.49
CA TYR A 156 1.36 20.04 3.36
C TYR A 156 2.16 20.57 2.16
N SER A 157 3.44 20.21 2.03
CA SER A 157 4.22 20.59 0.86
C SER A 157 3.84 19.77 -0.37
N THR A 158 3.98 20.37 -1.54
CA THR A 158 3.74 19.72 -2.83
C THR A 158 4.93 19.91 -3.75
N ILE A 159 5.45 18.81 -4.29
CA ILE A 159 6.54 18.81 -5.26
C ILE A 159 6.02 18.16 -6.54
N LEU A 160 5.93 18.93 -7.61
CA LEU A 160 5.37 18.46 -8.88
C LEU A 160 6.39 17.68 -9.70
N SER A 161 7.61 18.21 -9.85
CA SER A 161 8.71 17.57 -10.58
C SER A 161 10.08 18.15 -10.21
N GLY A 162 11.10 17.73 -10.98
CA GLY A 162 12.47 18.22 -10.88
C GLY A 162 13.43 17.23 -10.24
N PHE A 163 14.48 17.76 -9.63
CA PHE A 163 15.54 17.00 -8.98
C PHE A 163 15.90 17.62 -7.62
N ASP A 164 15.95 16.83 -6.56
CA ASP A 164 16.46 17.23 -5.23
C ASP A 164 15.82 18.50 -4.62
N ASN A 165 14.57 18.80 -4.98
CA ASN A 165 13.81 19.86 -4.30
C ASN A 165 13.34 19.40 -2.91
N GLY A 166 13.33 20.30 -1.92
CA GLY A 166 12.87 19.98 -0.57
C GLY A 166 12.95 21.15 0.40
N GLY A 167 12.86 20.88 1.70
CA GLY A 167 12.97 21.91 2.75
C GLY A 167 11.99 21.70 3.90
N LEU A 168 12.13 22.49 4.95
CA LEU A 168 11.35 22.39 6.19
C LEU A 168 10.07 23.27 6.18
N GLY A 169 9.96 24.18 5.23
CA GLY A 169 8.86 25.13 5.06
C GLY A 169 7.52 24.44 4.85
N SER A 170 6.53 24.76 5.70
CA SER A 170 5.18 24.18 5.57
C SER A 170 4.44 24.83 4.40
N ARG A 171 3.60 24.05 3.70
CA ARG A 171 2.82 24.50 2.52
C ARG A 171 3.70 25.07 1.40
N ALA A 172 4.95 24.63 1.30
CA ALA A 172 5.81 24.96 0.17
C ALA A 172 5.35 24.23 -1.09
N VAL A 173 5.43 24.90 -2.24
CA VAL A 173 5.12 24.34 -3.55
C VAL A 173 6.33 24.43 -4.44
N PHE A 174 6.71 23.32 -5.06
CA PHE A 174 7.78 23.24 -6.05
C PHE A 174 7.17 22.77 -7.36
N LEU A 175 7.19 23.61 -8.39
CA LEU A 175 6.69 23.25 -9.72
C LEU A 175 7.72 22.44 -10.51
N ASP A 176 8.97 22.89 -10.48
CA ASP A 176 10.12 22.24 -11.11
C ASP A 176 11.43 22.77 -10.47
N GLY A 177 12.57 22.42 -11.05
CA GLY A 177 13.88 22.94 -10.68
C GLY A 177 14.78 21.90 -10.01
N THR A 178 15.96 22.36 -9.62
CA THR A 178 17.03 21.50 -9.11
C THR A 178 17.51 22.02 -7.77
N ASN A 179 17.52 21.19 -6.73
CA ASN A 179 18.13 21.52 -5.44
C ASN A 179 17.60 22.82 -4.80
N ASN A 180 16.30 23.10 -4.95
CA ASN A 180 15.66 24.24 -4.30
C ASN A 180 15.26 23.91 -2.85
N ARG A 181 15.39 24.89 -1.94
CA ARG A 181 15.19 24.74 -0.48
C ARG A 181 14.16 25.71 0.09
N ALA A 182 12.98 25.20 0.44
CA ALA A 182 11.97 25.94 1.19
C ALA A 182 12.27 25.90 2.69
N GLU A 183 12.94 26.91 3.23
CA GLU A 183 13.19 27.07 4.67
C GLU A 183 12.11 27.89 5.38
N HIS A 184 11.26 28.58 4.61
CA HIS A 184 10.14 29.39 5.08
C HIS A 184 8.81 28.82 4.58
N SER A 185 7.70 29.18 5.24
CA SER A 185 6.39 28.61 4.94
C SER A 185 5.69 29.33 3.78
N GLN A 186 4.77 28.63 3.12
CA GLN A 186 3.92 29.16 2.04
C GLN A 186 4.70 29.69 0.82
N THR A 187 5.92 29.19 0.62
CA THR A 187 6.79 29.58 -0.50
C THR A 187 6.43 28.83 -1.78
N ILE A 188 6.65 29.45 -2.94
CA ILE A 188 6.43 28.83 -4.25
C ILE A 188 7.70 28.93 -5.08
N PHE A 189 8.24 27.78 -5.50
CA PHE A 189 9.37 27.68 -6.41
C PHE A 189 8.83 27.31 -7.80
N ILE A 190 9.00 28.22 -8.77
CA ILE A 190 8.56 27.97 -10.16
C ILE A 190 9.58 27.11 -10.91
N GLY A 191 10.86 27.24 -10.58
CA GLY A 191 11.98 26.52 -11.19
C GLY A 191 13.29 26.98 -10.56
N GLY A 192 14.36 27.08 -11.34
CA GLY A 192 15.68 27.52 -10.87
C GLY A 192 16.54 26.39 -10.31
N SER A 193 17.75 26.72 -9.89
CA SER A 193 18.75 25.76 -9.42
C SER A 193 19.49 26.27 -8.20
N GLY A 194 19.25 25.66 -7.04
CA GLY A 194 19.94 26.01 -5.80
C GLY A 194 19.34 27.20 -5.06
N GLU A 195 18.09 27.57 -5.36
CA GLU A 195 17.42 28.69 -4.70
C GLU A 195 17.02 28.32 -3.27
N THR A 196 17.09 29.27 -2.35
CA THR A 196 16.64 29.10 -0.96
C THR A 196 15.72 30.23 -0.57
N SER A 197 14.55 29.91 -0.02
CA SER A 197 13.58 30.93 0.40
C SER A 197 14.11 31.80 1.53
N SER A 198 13.86 33.10 1.46
CA SER A 198 14.31 34.14 2.39
C SER A 198 13.23 34.59 3.39
N HIS A 199 11.95 34.39 3.09
CA HIS A 199 10.83 34.70 3.99
C HIS A 199 9.54 33.93 3.66
N ASP A 200 8.56 33.99 4.56
CA ASP A 200 7.25 33.35 4.34
C ASP A 200 6.51 33.98 3.14
N GLY A 201 5.81 33.16 2.36
CA GLY A 201 5.00 33.61 1.22
C GLY A 201 5.80 34.03 -0.02
N GLU A 202 7.11 33.80 -0.04
CA GLU A 202 7.96 34.17 -1.17
C GLU A 202 7.65 33.35 -2.43
N ILE A 203 7.65 34.02 -3.58
CA ILE A 203 7.53 33.38 -4.89
C ILE A 203 8.86 33.54 -5.61
N ILE A 204 9.51 32.42 -5.87
CA ILE A 204 10.86 32.34 -6.44
C ILE A 204 10.72 31.91 -7.89
N PRO A 205 11.00 32.81 -8.86
CA PRO A 205 10.87 32.52 -10.28
C PRO A 205 12.00 31.60 -10.76
N ALA A 206 11.81 30.98 -11.93
CA ALA A 206 12.91 30.35 -12.65
C ALA A 206 13.83 31.47 -13.19
N ILE A 207 14.92 31.74 -12.48
CA ILE A 207 15.97 32.65 -12.97
C ILE A 207 16.82 31.86 -13.98
N PRO A 208 17.15 32.43 -15.16
CA PRO A 208 17.99 31.79 -16.17
C PRO A 208 19.38 31.38 -15.67
#